data_AF-A0A956SYY9-F1
#
_entry.id   AF-A0A956SYY9-F1
#
_cell.length_a   1.000
_cell.length_b   1.000
_cell.length_c   1.000
_cell.angle_alpha   90.00
_cell.angle_beta   90.00
_cell.angle_gamma   90.00
#
_symmetry.space_group_name_H-M   'P 1'
#
loop_
_entity.id
_entity.type
_entity.pdbx_description
1 polymer ?
#
loop_
_entity_poly.entity_id
_entity_poly.type
_entity_poly.pdbx_seq_one_letter_code
_entity_poly.pdbx_strand_id
1 'polypeptide(L)'
;MRRSRFDSGFSLLEVVVYSSLLLFLMGGVYLMVTGGLYYFQSGRAFQGVQNQAGLALRQMGLEIANGTVLAVNLNETTPADHIILLSADQLIPNSGDPWTYNAANELERQKWVCFFRNANNELIRTETPAAGAPIALPPVPAMPTLATFQGVSSPPTRVVARQISFLQFHRTVNLVSVEIHTTESTGSAATDVTEVVLNLETRMRNPR
;
A
#
# COMPACT_ATOMS: atom_id res chain seq x y z
N MET A 1 85.29 10.09 2.45
CA MET A 1 84.07 9.82 1.65
C MET A 1 83.15 8.89 2.46
N ARG A 2 82.07 9.44 3.03
CA ARG A 2 81.04 8.67 3.75
C ARG A 2 80.23 7.89 2.72
N ARG A 3 80.30 6.56 2.72
CA ARG A 3 79.36 5.72 1.97
C ARG A 3 77.97 5.90 2.58
N SER A 4 77.05 6.46 1.79
CA SER A 4 75.63 6.55 2.11
C SER A 4 75.05 5.15 2.26
N ARG A 5 74.54 4.81 3.45
CA ARG A 5 73.67 3.65 3.63
C ARG A 5 72.26 4.01 3.15
N PHE A 6 72.08 4.03 1.85
CA PHE A 6 70.78 3.87 1.23
C PHE A 6 70.91 2.63 0.37
N ASP A 7 70.50 1.48 0.90
CA ASP A 7 70.17 0.27 0.15
C ASP A 7 69.50 -0.71 1.11
N SER A 8 68.28 -0.37 1.53
CA SER A 8 67.33 -1.37 2.04
C SER A 8 66.39 -1.71 0.89
N GLY A 9 66.87 -2.55 -0.04
CA GLY A 9 65.98 -3.22 -0.97
C GLY A 9 64.98 -4.05 -0.16
N PHE A 10 63.70 -3.71 -0.28
CA PHE A 10 62.61 -4.42 0.38
C PHE A 10 62.75 -5.92 0.11
N SER A 11 62.73 -6.74 1.16
CA SER A 11 62.77 -8.20 0.99
C SER A 11 61.51 -8.64 0.25
N LEU A 12 61.61 -9.57 -0.70
CA LEU A 12 60.46 -10.13 -1.43
C LEU A 12 59.40 -10.67 -0.45
N LEU A 13 59.83 -11.18 0.70
CA LEU A 13 58.96 -11.63 1.78
C LEU A 13 58.16 -10.48 2.41
N GLU A 14 58.79 -9.32 2.61
CA GLU A 14 58.11 -8.13 3.13
C GLU A 14 57.03 -7.67 2.15
N VAL A 15 57.33 -7.61 0.85
CA VAL A 15 56.36 -7.22 -0.19
C VAL A 15 55.14 -8.15 -0.20
N VAL A 16 55.34 -9.47 -0.06
CA VAL A 16 54.24 -10.46 0.00
C VAL A 16 53.39 -10.27 1.27
N VAL A 17 54.02 -10.04 2.42
CA VAL A 17 53.29 -9.80 3.69
C VAL A 17 52.48 -8.51 3.63
N TYR A 18 53.05 -7.41 3.13
CA TYR A 18 52.32 -6.16 2.98
C TYR A 18 51.17 -6.27 1.97
N SER A 19 51.38 -7.01 0.87
CA SER A 19 50.33 -7.21 -0.15
C SER A 19 49.18 -8.05 0.38
N SER A 20 49.46 -9.10 1.16
CA SER A 20 48.44 -9.96 1.76
C SER A 20 47.67 -9.25 2.88
N LEU A 21 48.35 -8.48 3.72
CA LEU A 21 47.68 -7.62 4.73
C LEU A 21 46.80 -6.56 4.05
N LEU A 22 47.29 -5.93 2.98
CA LEU A 22 46.53 -4.95 2.23
C LEU A 22 45.29 -5.59 1.57
N LEU A 23 45.42 -6.76 0.95
CA LEU A 23 44.29 -7.49 0.37
C LEU A 23 43.28 -7.94 1.42
N PHE A 24 43.74 -8.40 2.59
CA PHE A 24 42.85 -8.75 3.70
C PHE A 24 42.07 -7.52 4.20
N LEU A 25 42.76 -6.40 4.36
CA LEU A 25 42.15 -5.15 4.85
C LEU A 25 41.18 -4.57 3.80
N MET A 26 41.56 -4.58 2.52
CA MET A 26 40.67 -4.20 1.41
C MET A 26 39.47 -5.15 1.27
N GLY A 27 39.66 -6.45 1.45
CA GLY A 27 38.59 -7.44 1.45
C GLY A 27 37.60 -7.24 2.60
N GLY A 28 38.11 -6.97 3.80
CA GLY A 28 37.30 -6.65 4.97
C GLY A 28 36.49 -5.37 4.78
N VAL A 29 37.12 -4.30 4.30
CA VAL A 29 36.44 -3.03 3.97
C VAL A 29 35.40 -3.24 2.87
N TYR A 30 35.72 -3.99 1.82
CA TYR A 30 34.79 -4.31 0.74
C TYR A 30 33.54 -5.01 1.26
N LEU A 31 33.70 -6.06 2.08
CA LEU A 31 32.57 -6.79 2.67
C LEU A 31 31.74 -5.92 3.62
N MET A 32 32.38 -5.04 4.39
CA MET A 32 31.69 -4.11 5.27
C MET A 32 30.84 -3.09 4.48
N VAL A 33 31.37 -2.58 3.36
CA VAL A 33 30.66 -1.64 2.49
C VAL A 33 29.52 -2.34 1.76
N THR A 34 29.75 -3.51 1.15
CA THR A 34 28.70 -4.23 0.42
C THR A 34 27.60 -4.72 1.36
N GLY A 35 27.95 -5.28 2.52
CA GLY A 35 27.00 -5.66 3.56
C GLY A 35 26.22 -4.47 4.08
N GLY A 36 26.90 -3.35 4.39
CA GLY A 36 26.26 -2.12 4.85
C GLY A 36 25.25 -1.56 3.84
N LEU A 37 25.60 -1.54 2.56
CA LEU A 37 24.71 -1.10 1.48
C LEU A 37 23.50 -2.03 1.32
N TYR A 38 23.71 -3.35 1.42
CA TYR A 38 22.62 -4.33 1.38
C TYR A 38 21.61 -4.09 2.50
N TYR A 39 22.06 -4.02 3.76
CA TYR A 39 21.15 -3.78 4.89
C TYR A 39 20.45 -2.42 4.82
N PHE A 40 21.16 -1.40 4.32
CA PHE A 40 20.56 -0.08 4.12
C PHE A 40 19.46 -0.09 3.05
N GLN A 41 19.65 -0.81 1.96
CA GLN A 41 18.63 -0.99 0.91
C GLN A 41 17.43 -1.76 1.44
N SER A 42 17.64 -2.88 2.13
CA SER A 42 16.56 -3.65 2.75
C SER A 42 15.78 -2.82 3.78
N GLY A 43 16.47 -2.04 4.61
CA GLY A 43 15.81 -1.16 5.60
C GLY A 43 14.95 -0.08 4.95
N ARG A 44 15.41 0.52 3.84
CA ARG A 44 14.62 1.51 3.09
C ARG A 44 13.39 0.90 2.44
N ALA A 45 13.54 -0.25 1.79
CA ALA A 45 12.42 -0.95 1.16
C ALA A 45 11.36 -1.36 2.20
N PHE A 46 11.79 -1.90 3.34
CA PHE A 46 10.87 -2.25 4.42
C PHE A 46 10.03 -1.05 4.90
N GLN A 47 10.68 0.10 5.14
CA GLN A 47 9.97 1.32 5.52
C GLN A 47 9.03 1.82 4.42
N GLY A 48 9.44 1.72 3.14
CA GLY A 48 8.62 2.10 1.99
C GLY A 48 7.34 1.26 1.91
N VAL A 49 7.50 -0.06 1.90
CA VAL A 49 6.43 -1.06 1.85
C VAL A 49 5.48 -0.91 3.04
N GLN A 50 6.00 -0.78 4.26
CA GLN A 50 5.19 -0.58 5.46
C GLN A 50 4.34 0.70 5.40
N ASN A 51 4.90 1.80 4.89
CA ASN A 51 4.16 3.05 4.71
C ASN A 51 3.04 2.90 3.67
N GLN A 52 3.29 2.20 2.55
CA GLN A 52 2.26 1.95 1.53
C GLN A 52 1.11 1.11 2.10
N ALA A 53 1.42 0.03 2.82
CA ALA A 53 0.41 -0.81 3.45
C ALA A 53 -0.42 -0.04 4.47
N GLY A 54 0.22 0.79 5.30
CA GLY A 54 -0.45 1.65 6.27
C GLY A 54 -1.39 2.67 5.63
N LEU A 55 -0.96 3.33 4.54
CA LEU A 55 -1.80 4.28 3.78
C LEU A 55 -3.02 3.59 3.16
N ALA A 56 -2.82 2.39 2.58
CA ALA A 56 -3.89 1.59 2.01
C ALA A 56 -4.96 1.25 3.04
N LEU A 57 -4.55 0.69 4.18
CA LEU A 57 -5.47 0.30 5.25
C LEU A 57 -6.15 1.51 5.89
N ARG A 58 -5.44 2.62 6.10
CA ARG A 58 -6.05 3.83 6.68
C ARG A 58 -7.17 4.36 5.79
N GLN A 59 -6.92 4.48 4.49
CA GLN A 59 -7.91 5.00 3.56
C GLN A 59 -9.12 4.07 3.43
N MET A 60 -8.88 2.76 3.31
CA MET A 60 -9.96 1.79 3.23
C MET A 60 -10.74 1.68 4.53
N GLY A 61 -10.07 1.68 5.69
CA GLY A 61 -10.68 1.60 7.00
C GLY A 61 -11.63 2.77 7.28
N LEU A 62 -11.25 4.00 6.91
CA LEU A 62 -12.13 5.17 7.03
C LEU A 62 -13.40 5.01 6.18
N GLU A 63 -13.27 4.58 4.93
CA GLU A 63 -14.41 4.42 4.02
C GLU A 63 -15.29 3.23 4.40
N ILE A 64 -14.71 2.14 4.88
CA ILE A 64 -15.43 0.98 5.41
C ILE A 64 -16.19 1.38 6.68
N ALA A 65 -15.56 2.11 7.60
CA ALA A 65 -16.20 2.59 8.82
C ALA A 65 -17.34 3.57 8.53
N ASN A 66 -17.15 4.45 7.54
CA ASN A 66 -18.16 5.41 7.10
C ASN A 66 -19.24 4.76 6.23
N GLY A 67 -18.99 3.59 5.65
CA GLY A 67 -19.92 2.81 4.83
C GLY A 67 -21.16 2.33 5.58
N THR A 68 -21.98 1.54 4.89
CA THR A 68 -23.15 0.86 5.46
C THR A 68 -23.16 -0.59 5.01
N VAL A 69 -23.43 -1.51 5.94
CA VAL A 69 -23.50 -2.96 5.66
C VAL A 69 -24.51 -3.29 4.56
N LEU A 70 -25.60 -2.53 4.48
CA LEU A 70 -26.68 -2.77 3.51
C LEU A 70 -26.28 -2.46 2.06
N ALA A 71 -25.23 -1.66 1.85
CA ALA A 71 -24.82 -1.20 0.52
C ALA A 71 -23.31 -1.45 0.30
N VAL A 72 -22.93 -2.72 0.47
CA VAL A 72 -21.60 -3.25 0.15
C VAL A 72 -21.74 -4.29 -0.94
N ASN A 73 -21.04 -4.11 -2.04
CA ASN A 73 -20.90 -5.11 -3.08
C ASN A 73 -19.47 -5.66 -3.07
N LEU A 74 -19.37 -6.97 -2.86
CA LEU A 74 -18.18 -7.79 -2.98
C LEU A 74 -18.52 -8.87 -4.00
N ASN A 75 -17.62 -9.13 -4.94
CA ASN A 75 -17.83 -10.21 -5.89
C ASN A 75 -18.12 -11.51 -5.11
N GLU A 76 -19.11 -12.29 -5.55
CA GLU A 76 -19.61 -13.45 -4.81
C GLU A 76 -18.60 -14.60 -4.72
N THR A 77 -17.48 -14.51 -5.44
CA THR A 77 -16.30 -15.34 -5.19
C THR A 77 -15.59 -14.84 -3.93
N THR A 78 -15.72 -15.56 -2.82
CA THR A 78 -14.78 -15.43 -1.70
C THR A 78 -13.48 -16.15 -2.07
N PRO A 79 -12.34 -15.46 -2.24
CA PRO A 79 -12.09 -14.05 -1.98
C PRO A 79 -12.30 -13.07 -3.13
N ALA A 80 -12.73 -11.85 -2.80
CA ALA A 80 -12.96 -10.78 -3.77
C ALA A 80 -11.75 -9.85 -3.91
N ASP A 81 -11.38 -9.52 -5.14
CA ASP A 81 -10.26 -8.63 -5.48
C ASP A 81 -10.61 -7.13 -5.43
N HIS A 82 -11.88 -6.81 -5.17
CA HIS A 82 -12.38 -5.44 -5.08
C HIS A 82 -13.50 -5.34 -4.06
N ILE A 83 -13.73 -4.12 -3.57
CA ILE A 83 -14.87 -3.78 -2.72
C ILE A 83 -15.54 -2.52 -3.24
N ILE A 84 -16.87 -2.51 -3.22
CA ILE A 84 -17.71 -1.37 -3.59
C ILE A 84 -18.58 -1.02 -2.40
N LEU A 85 -18.58 0.26 -2.02
CA LEU A 85 -19.20 0.78 -0.81
C LEU A 85 -20.00 2.03 -1.12
N LEU A 86 -21.18 2.17 -0.51
CA LEU A 86 -21.91 3.43 -0.53
C LEU A 86 -21.39 4.36 0.58
N SER A 87 -20.73 5.44 0.20
CA SER A 87 -20.12 6.41 1.14
C SER A 87 -21.06 7.58 1.44
N ALA A 88 -20.96 8.08 2.68
CA ALA A 88 -21.65 9.30 3.13
C ALA A 88 -20.86 10.58 2.81
N ASP A 89 -19.61 10.44 2.37
CA ASP A 89 -18.77 11.58 2.06
C ASP A 89 -19.24 12.29 0.79
N GLN A 90 -19.26 13.62 0.83
CA GLN A 90 -19.59 14.44 -0.33
C GLN A 90 -18.57 14.29 -1.47
N LEU A 91 -19.00 14.55 -2.71
CA LEU A 91 -18.13 14.53 -3.89
C LEU A 91 -17.12 15.70 -3.88
N ILE A 92 -17.53 16.83 -3.32
CA ILE A 92 -16.72 18.04 -3.12
C ILE A 92 -17.05 18.53 -1.71
N PRO A 93 -16.09 18.52 -0.75
CA PRO A 93 -16.37 19.01 0.59
C PRO A 93 -16.61 20.52 0.52
N ASN A 94 -17.85 20.94 0.76
CA ASN A 94 -18.11 22.34 1.09
C ASN A 94 -17.42 22.65 2.43
N SER A 95 -17.05 23.92 2.66
CA SER A 95 -16.50 24.37 3.94
C SER A 95 -17.55 24.19 5.05
N GLY A 96 -17.58 23.02 5.69
CA GLY A 96 -18.60 22.59 6.64
C GLY A 96 -18.45 21.11 6.99
N ASP A 97 -19.43 20.54 7.69
CA ASP A 97 -19.44 19.11 8.02
C ASP A 97 -19.44 18.25 6.74
N PRO A 98 -18.61 17.19 6.67
CA PRO A 98 -18.48 16.35 5.48
C PRO A 98 -19.73 15.49 5.20
N TRP A 99 -20.70 15.50 6.12
CA TRP A 99 -21.87 14.64 6.14
C TRP A 99 -23.15 15.46 6.11
N THR A 100 -24.11 15.02 5.30
CA THR A 100 -25.47 15.57 5.30
C THR A 100 -26.41 14.63 6.03
N TYR A 101 -27.37 15.22 6.73
CA TYR A 101 -28.42 14.50 7.44
C TYR A 101 -29.77 14.96 6.90
N ASN A 102 -30.71 14.03 6.76
CA ASN A 102 -32.07 14.34 6.34
C ASN A 102 -32.88 14.99 7.49
N ALA A 103 -34.14 15.36 7.22
CA ALA A 103 -35.04 15.94 8.23
C ALA A 103 -35.37 14.99 9.40
N ALA A 104 -35.14 13.68 9.24
CA ALA A 104 -35.26 12.66 10.27
C ALA A 104 -33.94 12.40 11.02
N ASN A 105 -32.90 13.20 10.76
CA ASN A 105 -31.56 13.09 11.34
C ASN A 105 -30.82 11.79 10.98
N GLU A 106 -31.13 11.21 9.82
CA GLU A 106 -30.45 10.05 9.24
C GLU A 106 -29.33 10.49 8.31
N LEU A 107 -28.22 9.75 8.32
CA LEU A 107 -27.04 10.03 7.50
C LEU A 107 -27.34 9.78 6.02
N GLU A 108 -27.23 10.83 5.21
CA GLU A 108 -27.43 10.74 3.77
C GLU A 108 -26.18 10.25 3.04
N ARG A 109 -26.42 9.47 1.99
CA ARG A 109 -25.37 8.85 1.16
C ARG A 109 -25.30 9.53 -0.19
N GLN A 110 -24.09 9.73 -0.69
CA GLN A 110 -23.85 10.60 -1.84
C GLN A 110 -23.25 9.86 -3.03
N LYS A 111 -22.33 8.91 -2.77
CA LYS A 111 -21.50 8.33 -3.82
C LYS A 111 -21.13 6.88 -3.55
N TRP A 112 -20.87 6.16 -4.62
CA TRP A 112 -20.24 4.86 -4.58
C TRP A 112 -18.73 4.99 -4.68
N VAL A 113 -18.03 4.27 -3.82
CA VAL A 113 -16.57 4.19 -3.80
C VAL A 113 -16.17 2.76 -4.10
N CYS A 114 -15.27 2.56 -5.06
CA CYS A 114 -14.69 1.28 -5.38
C CYS A 114 -13.19 1.28 -5.09
N PHE A 115 -12.72 0.23 -4.43
CA PHE A 115 -11.29 -0.05 -4.28
C PHE A 115 -10.97 -1.33 -5.04
N PHE A 116 -9.94 -1.27 -5.88
CA PHE A 116 -9.41 -2.42 -6.59
C PHE A 116 -7.92 -2.27 -6.85
N ARG A 117 -7.24 -3.39 -7.09
CA ARG A 117 -5.84 -3.41 -7.51
C ARG A 117 -5.76 -3.35 -9.04
N ASN A 118 -4.95 -2.44 -9.57
CA ASN A 118 -4.71 -2.35 -11.02
C ASN A 118 -3.50 -3.20 -11.44
N ALA A 119 -3.31 -3.41 -12.74
CA ALA A 119 -2.21 -4.18 -13.33
C ALA A 119 -0.81 -3.68 -12.94
N ASN A 120 -0.69 -2.41 -12.53
CA ASN A 120 0.57 -1.80 -12.07
C ASN A 120 0.87 -2.02 -10.57
N ASN A 121 0.17 -2.92 -9.88
CA ASN A 121 0.29 -3.13 -8.42
C ASN A 121 -0.04 -1.86 -7.61
N GLU A 122 -1.00 -1.08 -8.10
CA GLU A 122 -1.48 0.12 -7.42
C GLU A 122 -2.89 -0.14 -6.88
N LEU A 123 -3.14 0.25 -5.64
CA LEU A 123 -4.48 0.32 -5.08
C LEU A 123 -5.14 1.60 -5.61
N ILE A 124 -6.15 1.42 -6.45
CA ILE A 124 -6.93 2.51 -7.00
C ILE A 124 -8.23 2.64 -6.23
N ARG A 125 -8.56 3.89 -5.90
CA ARG A 125 -9.89 4.28 -5.43
C ARG A 125 -10.58 5.07 -6.54
N THR A 126 -11.78 4.65 -6.89
CA THR A 126 -12.62 5.33 -7.87
C THR A 126 -13.96 5.69 -7.25
N GLU A 127 -14.52 6.82 -7.65
CA GLU A 127 -15.83 7.24 -7.17
C GLU A 127 -16.81 7.43 -8.33
N THR A 128 -18.09 7.15 -8.07
CA THR A 128 -19.19 7.51 -8.96
C THR A 128 -20.36 8.04 -8.12
N PRO A 129 -21.07 9.08 -8.59
CA PRO A 129 -22.24 9.58 -7.87
C PRO A 129 -23.31 8.47 -7.79
N ALA A 130 -23.98 8.35 -6.65
CA ALA A 130 -25.10 7.42 -6.54
C ALA A 130 -26.30 7.99 -7.29
N ALA A 131 -26.99 7.17 -8.09
CA ALA A 131 -28.18 7.61 -8.81
C ALA A 131 -29.28 8.00 -7.80
N GLY A 132 -29.71 9.26 -7.84
CA GLY A 132 -30.67 9.80 -6.87
C GLY A 132 -30.07 10.29 -5.56
N ALA A 133 -28.75 10.52 -5.48
CA ALA A 133 -28.10 11.16 -4.34
C ALA A 133 -28.61 12.60 -4.08
N PRO A 134 -28.76 13.03 -2.81
CA PRO A 134 -28.56 12.27 -1.57
C PRO A 134 -29.61 11.17 -1.31
N ILE A 135 -29.16 10.03 -0.79
CA ILE A 135 -30.03 8.87 -0.47
C ILE A 135 -30.03 8.62 1.04
N ALA A 136 -31.21 8.63 1.64
CA ALA A 136 -31.44 8.05 2.97
C ALA A 136 -31.78 6.56 2.81
N LEU A 137 -31.19 5.72 3.65
CA LEU A 137 -31.43 4.28 3.62
C LEU A 137 -32.47 3.89 4.67
N PRO A 138 -33.40 2.96 4.38
CA PRO A 138 -33.73 2.33 3.09
C PRO A 138 -34.72 3.16 2.23
N PRO A 139 -34.78 2.98 0.88
CA PRO A 139 -34.29 1.84 0.09
C PRO A 139 -32.83 1.93 -0.38
N VAL A 140 -32.20 0.76 -0.60
CA VAL A 140 -30.84 0.66 -1.15
C VAL A 140 -30.89 0.80 -2.68
N PRO A 141 -30.13 1.74 -3.29
CA PRO A 141 -30.05 1.87 -4.75
C PRO A 141 -29.40 0.65 -5.39
N ALA A 142 -29.62 0.45 -6.69
CA ALA A 142 -28.99 -0.64 -7.44
C ALA A 142 -27.46 -0.60 -7.28
N MET A 143 -26.88 -1.73 -6.85
CA MET A 143 -25.44 -1.81 -6.57
C MET A 143 -24.65 -1.82 -7.89
N PRO A 144 -23.67 -0.92 -8.06
CA PRO A 144 -22.81 -0.95 -9.24
C PRO A 144 -21.87 -2.15 -9.19
N THR A 145 -21.38 -2.55 -10.37
CA THR A 145 -20.37 -3.60 -10.55
C THR A 145 -19.01 -2.97 -10.86
N LEU A 146 -17.94 -3.76 -10.76
CA LEU A 146 -16.60 -3.29 -11.15
C LEU A 146 -16.57 -2.76 -12.60
N ALA A 147 -17.31 -3.42 -13.51
CA ALA A 147 -17.43 -2.99 -14.90
C ALA A 147 -18.06 -1.60 -15.02
N THR A 148 -18.96 -1.23 -14.11
CA THR A 148 -19.53 0.13 -14.07
C THR A 148 -18.45 1.17 -13.79
N PHE A 149 -17.50 0.89 -12.89
CA PHE A 149 -16.38 1.79 -12.58
C PHE A 149 -15.31 1.82 -13.66
N GLN A 150 -15.07 0.69 -14.34
CA GLN A 150 -14.10 0.61 -15.44
C GLN A 150 -14.64 1.21 -16.76
N GLY A 151 -15.97 1.24 -16.93
CA GLY A 151 -16.63 1.76 -18.12
C GLY A 151 -16.92 3.26 -18.10
N VAL A 152 -16.74 3.96 -16.97
CA VAL A 152 -16.93 5.42 -16.92
C VAL A 152 -15.80 6.10 -17.71
N SER A 153 -16.14 7.04 -18.59
CA SER A 153 -15.15 7.91 -19.23
C SER A 153 -14.66 8.94 -18.19
N SER A 154 -13.48 8.70 -17.59
CA SER A 154 -12.87 9.56 -16.56
C SER A 154 -13.62 9.64 -15.22
N PRO A 155 -13.80 8.52 -14.49
CA PRO A 155 -14.22 8.61 -13.10
C PRO A 155 -13.11 9.33 -12.30
N PRO A 156 -13.45 10.10 -11.25
CA PRO A 156 -12.45 10.62 -10.32
C PRO A 156 -11.71 9.43 -9.69
N THR A 157 -10.53 9.15 -10.24
CA THR A 157 -9.66 8.04 -9.86
C THR A 157 -8.46 8.59 -9.11
N ARG A 158 -8.09 7.91 -8.03
CA ARG A 158 -6.93 8.26 -7.22
C ARG A 158 -6.15 7.00 -6.86
N VAL A 159 -4.85 7.07 -7.02
CA VAL A 159 -3.93 6.06 -6.47
C VAL A 159 -3.81 6.30 -4.96
N VAL A 160 -4.19 5.28 -4.18
CA VAL A 160 -4.18 5.31 -2.71
C VAL A 160 -2.85 4.80 -2.17
N ALA A 161 -2.37 3.69 -2.73
CA ALA A 161 -1.12 3.06 -2.37
C ALA A 161 -0.51 2.37 -3.58
N ARG A 162 0.79 2.15 -3.54
CA ARG A 162 1.57 1.46 -4.58
C ARG A 162 2.19 0.18 -4.01
N GLN A 163 2.82 -0.61 -4.88
CA GLN A 163 3.54 -1.82 -4.50
C GLN A 163 2.65 -2.88 -3.83
N ILE A 164 1.37 -2.93 -4.20
CA ILE A 164 0.39 -3.89 -3.69
C ILE A 164 0.49 -5.16 -4.53
N SER A 165 1.07 -6.23 -3.98
CA SER A 165 1.16 -7.53 -4.67
C SER A 165 -0.13 -8.34 -4.54
N PHE A 166 -0.86 -8.15 -3.44
CA PHE A 166 -2.05 -8.93 -3.13
C PHE A 166 -3.08 -8.07 -2.40
N LEU A 167 -4.35 -8.29 -2.70
CA LEU A 167 -5.48 -7.60 -2.09
C LEU A 167 -6.67 -8.54 -2.03
N GLN A 168 -7.20 -8.77 -0.84
CA GLN A 168 -8.31 -9.68 -0.61
C GLN A 168 -9.30 -9.07 0.39
N PHE A 169 -10.57 -9.11 0.02
CA PHE A 169 -11.67 -8.66 0.87
C PHE A 169 -12.51 -9.85 1.32
N HIS A 170 -12.87 -9.86 2.60
CA HIS A 170 -13.92 -10.71 3.12
C HIS A 170 -14.93 -9.90 3.92
N ARG A 171 -16.17 -10.36 3.92
CA ARG A 171 -17.25 -9.77 4.69
C ARG A 171 -18.03 -10.86 5.41
N THR A 172 -18.41 -10.53 6.64
CA THR A 172 -19.42 -11.25 7.41
C THR A 172 -20.67 -10.37 7.57
N VAL A 173 -21.50 -10.63 8.58
CA VAL A 173 -22.74 -9.86 8.78
C VAL A 173 -22.47 -8.39 9.13
N ASN A 174 -21.41 -8.07 9.89
CA ASN A 174 -21.15 -6.70 10.37
C ASN A 174 -19.68 -6.27 10.24
N LEU A 175 -18.81 -7.16 9.78
CA LEU A 175 -17.37 -6.96 9.76
C LEU A 175 -16.87 -7.16 8.34
N VAL A 176 -15.99 -6.25 7.91
CA VAL A 176 -15.22 -6.39 6.69
C VAL A 176 -13.76 -6.50 7.08
N SER A 177 -13.11 -7.55 6.57
CA SER A 177 -11.68 -7.78 6.72
C SER A 177 -10.98 -7.54 5.39
N VAL A 178 -9.86 -6.84 5.44
CA VAL A 178 -9.00 -6.53 4.30
C VAL A 178 -7.62 -7.11 4.57
N GLU A 179 -7.14 -7.93 3.64
CA GLU A 179 -5.77 -8.44 3.63
C GLU A 179 -5.03 -7.80 2.46
N ILE A 180 -3.86 -7.21 2.76
CA ILE A 180 -3.01 -6.55 1.76
C ILE A 180 -1.60 -7.08 1.92
N HIS A 181 -1.01 -7.50 0.81
CA HIS A 181 0.42 -7.76 0.74
C HIS A 181 1.07 -6.66 -0.09
N THR A 182 2.17 -6.13 0.44
CA THR A 182 2.97 -5.12 -0.23
C THR A 182 4.38 -5.64 -0.41
N THR A 183 4.97 -5.43 -1.58
CA THR A 183 6.28 -5.97 -1.93
C THR A 183 7.16 -4.97 -2.66
N GLU A 184 8.44 -4.93 -2.29
CA GLU A 184 9.46 -4.14 -2.98
C GLU A 184 10.71 -5.00 -3.23
N SER A 185 11.22 -4.93 -4.46
CA SER A 185 12.47 -5.61 -4.82
C SER A 185 13.67 -4.79 -4.36
N THR A 186 14.55 -5.41 -3.58
CA THR A 186 15.73 -4.77 -2.98
C THR A 186 17.01 -4.98 -3.78
N GLY A 187 16.96 -5.63 -4.96
CA GLY A 187 18.18 -5.98 -5.69
C GLY A 187 17.97 -6.63 -7.06
N SER A 188 19.08 -7.08 -7.63
CA SER A 188 19.15 -7.65 -8.99
C SER A 188 18.59 -9.07 -9.10
N ALA A 189 18.44 -9.79 -7.98
CA ALA A 189 17.87 -11.13 -7.97
C ALA A 189 16.36 -11.04 -7.80
N ALA A 190 15.61 -11.77 -8.62
CA ALA A 190 14.14 -11.82 -8.55
C ALA A 190 13.59 -12.31 -7.20
N THR A 191 14.44 -12.89 -6.35
CA THR A 191 14.10 -13.41 -5.02
C THR A 191 14.38 -12.44 -3.87
N ASP A 192 15.08 -11.34 -4.11
CA ASP A 192 15.35 -10.32 -3.07
C ASP A 192 14.15 -9.37 -2.97
N VAL A 193 13.10 -9.85 -2.31
CA VAL A 193 11.84 -9.13 -2.11
C VAL A 193 11.62 -8.91 -0.63
N THR A 194 11.35 -7.66 -0.27
CA THR A 194 10.81 -7.31 1.06
C THR A 194 9.30 -7.32 0.97
N GLU A 195 8.65 -8.12 1.82
CA GLU A 195 7.20 -8.26 1.89
C GLU A 195 6.67 -7.81 3.25
N VAL A 196 5.55 -7.09 3.25
CA VAL A 196 4.75 -6.80 4.44
C VAL A 196 3.31 -7.21 4.18
N VAL A 197 2.80 -8.05 5.07
CA VAL A 197 1.40 -8.50 5.12
C VAL A 197 0.71 -7.78 6.27
N LEU A 198 -0.35 -7.03 5.98
CA LEU A 198 -1.18 -6.41 7.01
C LEU A 198 -2.66 -6.76 6.81
N ASN A 199 -3.31 -7.04 7.93
CA ASN A 199 -4.74 -7.33 7.99
C ASN A 199 -5.45 -6.23 8.77
N LEU A 200 -6.55 -5.72 8.21
CA LEU A 200 -7.45 -4.80 8.88
C LEU A 200 -8.82 -5.45 9.01
N GLU A 201 -9.34 -5.47 10.23
CA GLU A 201 -10.73 -5.79 10.51
C GLU A 201 -11.45 -4.53 10.97
N THR A 202 -12.54 -4.18 10.30
CA THR A 202 -13.32 -2.99 10.66
C THR A 202 -14.80 -3.33 10.68
N ARG A 203 -15.45 -2.88 11.76
CA ARG A 203 -16.90 -2.98 11.91
C ARG A 203 -17.57 -1.84 11.16
N MET A 204 -18.53 -2.17 10.32
CA MET A 204 -19.30 -1.18 9.58
C MET A 204 -20.43 -0.60 10.44
N ARG A 205 -20.85 0.62 10.12
CA ARG A 205 -21.99 1.27 10.77
C ARG A 205 -23.28 0.51 10.42
N ASN A 206 -24.06 0.17 11.46
CA ASN A 206 -25.39 -0.41 11.28
C ASN A 206 -26.38 0.73 10.94
N PRO A 207 -27.14 0.66 9.84
CA PRO A 207 -28.25 1.57 9.61
C PRO A 207 -29.29 1.34 10.70
N ARG A 208 -29.49 2.34 11.57
CA ARG A 208 -30.64 2.42 12.46
C ARG A 208 -31.68 3.29 11.81
#